data_AF-A0A2W5MYZ9-F1
#
_entry.id   AF-A0A2W5MYZ9-F1
#
_cell.length_a   1.000
_cell.length_b   1.000
_cell.length_c   1.000
_cell.angle_alpha   90.00
_cell.angle_beta   90.00
_cell.angle_gamma   90.00
#
_symmetry.space_group_name_H-M   'P 1'
#
loop_
_entity.id
_entity.type
_entity.pdbx_description
1 polymer ?
#
loop_
_entity_poly.entity_id
_entity_poly.type
_entity_poly.pdbx_seq_one_letter_code
_entity_poly.pdbx_strand_id
1 'polypeptide(L)'
;MLRYALLIAAALSLSIGIGKASARDADLADRIAGTYEGNVMPDARGEASSKVVITVTRVGPDQVEIRSDYPYIPKVTITLQKALDSIVSTSGPHVLLLDTIRGPNRLDLTINDASWSGLRVEG
;
A
#
# COMPACT_ATOMS: atom_id res chain seq x y z
N MET A 1 73.68 12.61 12.73
CA MET A 1 72.38 13.08 13.26
C MET A 1 71.36 13.00 12.12
N LEU A 2 70.10 12.60 12.42
CA LEU A 2 68.90 12.63 11.54
C LEU A 2 68.89 11.62 10.35
N ARG A 3 67.81 10.90 9.99
CA ARG A 3 66.45 10.70 10.51
C ARG A 3 65.80 9.54 9.70
N TYR A 4 64.93 8.79 10.38
CA TYR A 4 63.90 7.84 9.93
C TYR A 4 63.30 7.98 8.53
N ALA A 5 62.92 6.84 7.92
CA ALA A 5 61.51 6.51 7.62
C ALA A 5 61.35 5.11 6.99
N LEU A 6 60.94 4.13 7.81
CA LEU A 6 60.37 2.86 7.35
C LEU A 6 58.86 3.09 7.16
N LEU A 7 58.35 3.01 5.93
CA LEU A 7 56.91 3.07 5.64
C LEU A 7 56.34 1.65 5.58
N ILE A 8 55.59 1.26 6.61
CA ILE A 8 54.73 0.06 6.59
C ILE A 8 53.37 0.51 6.06
N ALA A 9 53.04 0.12 4.83
CA ALA A 9 51.70 0.30 4.29
C ALA A 9 50.77 -0.79 4.87
N ALA A 10 49.96 -0.43 5.86
CA ALA A 10 48.86 -1.27 6.33
C ALA A 10 47.69 -1.18 5.35
N ALA A 11 47.48 -2.23 4.56
CA ALA A 11 46.28 -2.36 3.75
C ALA A 11 45.10 -2.76 4.67
N LEU A 12 44.23 -1.79 4.99
CA LEU A 12 42.93 -2.07 5.58
C LEU A 12 42.00 -2.62 4.49
N SER A 13 41.74 -3.93 4.53
CA SER A 13 40.66 -4.54 3.76
C SER A 13 39.32 -4.11 4.36
N LEU A 14 38.65 -3.12 3.75
CA LEU A 14 37.27 -2.79 4.06
C LEU A 14 36.37 -3.90 3.49
N SER A 15 36.00 -4.87 4.33
CA SER A 15 34.90 -5.78 4.02
C SER A 15 33.60 -4.98 4.08
N ILE A 16 33.17 -4.44 2.93
CA ILE A 16 31.81 -3.93 2.76
C ILE A 16 30.90 -5.15 2.87
N GLY A 17 30.28 -5.32 4.03
CA GLY A 17 29.20 -6.27 4.21
C GLY A 17 28.04 -5.86 3.32
N ILE A 18 27.96 -6.44 2.12
CA ILE A 18 26.74 -6.43 1.32
C ILE A 18 25.78 -7.37 2.04
N GLY A 19 25.11 -6.84 3.07
CA GLY A 19 24.01 -7.54 3.70
C GLY A 19 23.01 -7.87 2.61
N LYS A 20 22.88 -9.17 2.29
CA LYS A 20 21.82 -9.68 1.44
C LYS A 20 20.52 -9.22 2.09
N ALA A 21 19.88 -8.21 1.53
CA ALA A 21 18.55 -7.80 1.94
C ALA A 21 17.71 -9.07 1.86
N SER A 22 17.35 -9.62 3.03
CA SER A 22 16.29 -10.62 3.09
C SER A 22 15.14 -9.98 2.31
N ALA A 23 14.62 -10.69 1.31
CA ALA A 23 13.37 -10.30 0.68
C ALA A 23 12.38 -10.15 1.84
N ARG A 24 12.10 -8.90 2.23
CA ARG A 24 11.12 -8.64 3.28
C ARG A 24 9.82 -9.16 2.71
N ASP A 25 9.10 -9.96 3.49
CA ASP A 25 7.73 -10.28 3.15
C ASP A 25 7.00 -8.95 2.90
N ALA A 26 6.35 -8.81 1.75
CA ALA A 26 5.69 -7.56 1.38
C ALA A 26 4.71 -7.16 2.49
N ASP A 27 4.82 -5.90 2.94
CA ASP A 27 3.98 -5.33 3.98
C ASP A 27 2.50 -5.36 3.53
N LEU A 28 1.55 -5.28 4.47
CA LEU A 28 0.12 -5.29 4.11
C LEU A 28 -0.22 -4.16 3.14
N ALA A 29 0.36 -2.98 3.35
CA ALA A 29 0.18 -1.84 2.47
C ALA A 29 0.79 -2.07 1.07
N ASP A 30 1.92 -2.78 0.95
CA ASP A 30 2.54 -3.09 -0.35
C ASP A 30 1.61 -4.00 -1.18
N ARG A 31 0.85 -4.88 -0.53
CA ARG A 31 -0.06 -5.83 -1.21
C ARG A 31 -1.30 -5.15 -1.79
N ILE A 32 -1.73 -4.03 -1.21
CA ILE A 32 -2.95 -3.32 -1.64
C ILE A 32 -2.66 -2.02 -2.41
N ALA A 33 -1.45 -1.45 -2.29
CA ALA A 33 -1.08 -0.23 -3.00
C ALA A 33 -1.22 -0.44 -4.52
N GLY A 34 -1.80 0.53 -5.22
CA GLY A 34 -2.08 0.44 -6.65
C GLY A 34 -3.25 1.31 -7.08
N THR A 35 -3.55 1.25 -8.38
CA THR A 35 -4.71 1.93 -8.98
C THR A 35 -5.79 0.91 -9.29
N TYR A 36 -7.03 1.28 -9.04
CA TYR A 36 -8.19 0.45 -9.27
C TYR A 36 -9.26 1.26 -10.02
N GLU A 37 -9.96 0.62 -10.93
CA GLU A 37 -11.13 1.19 -11.63
C GLU A 37 -12.37 0.36 -11.26
N GLY A 38 -13.47 1.04 -10.96
CA GLY A 38 -14.67 0.39 -10.48
C GLY A 38 -15.91 1.27 -10.54
N ASN A 39 -16.95 0.83 -9.84
CA ASN A 39 -18.22 1.51 -9.82
C ASN A 39 -18.60 1.89 -8.40
N VAL A 40 -19.14 3.09 -8.23
CA VAL A 40 -19.91 3.46 -7.05
C VAL A 40 -21.29 2.86 -7.21
N MET A 41 -21.68 2.01 -6.27
CA MET A 41 -22.98 1.39 -6.24
C MET A 41 -24.03 2.46 -5.91
N PRO A 42 -25.22 2.39 -6.52
CA PRO A 42 -26.30 3.31 -6.19
C PRO A 42 -26.66 3.15 -4.71
N ASP A 43 -26.56 4.24 -3.96
CA ASP A 43 -26.95 4.32 -2.55
C ASP A 43 -28.15 5.27 -2.37
N ALA A 44 -28.50 5.58 -1.12
CA ALA A 44 -29.60 6.50 -0.82
C ALA A 44 -29.32 7.97 -1.25
N ARG A 45 -28.10 8.31 -1.68
CA ARG A 45 -27.63 9.67 -1.98
C ARG A 45 -27.44 9.94 -3.47
N GLY A 46 -27.59 8.96 -4.36
CA GLY A 46 -27.56 9.24 -5.80
C GLY A 46 -27.40 8.05 -6.75
N GLU A 47 -27.31 8.39 -8.03
CA GLU A 47 -27.15 7.45 -9.15
C GLU A 47 -25.80 6.75 -9.12
N ALA A 48 -25.78 5.50 -9.62
CA ALA A 48 -24.56 4.74 -9.81
C ALA A 48 -23.56 5.52 -10.68
N SER A 49 -22.29 5.50 -10.32
CA SER A 49 -21.22 6.06 -11.13
C SER A 49 -20.26 4.96 -11.57
N SER A 50 -19.98 4.90 -12.86
CA SER A 50 -19.09 3.90 -13.45
C SER A 50 -17.72 4.50 -13.76
N LYS A 51 -16.68 3.66 -13.76
CA LYS A 51 -15.29 4.04 -14.07
C LYS A 51 -14.67 5.02 -13.08
N VAL A 52 -15.11 4.96 -11.83
CA VAL A 52 -14.50 5.70 -10.73
C VAL A 52 -13.15 5.09 -10.40
N VAL A 53 -12.13 5.93 -10.35
CA VAL A 53 -10.75 5.54 -10.08
C VAL A 53 -10.45 5.72 -8.59
N ILE A 54 -9.85 4.69 -8.01
CA ILE A 54 -9.28 4.71 -6.66
C ILE A 54 -7.78 4.51 -6.76
N THR A 55 -7.01 5.42 -6.17
CA THR A 55 -5.57 5.25 -5.96
C THR A 55 -5.31 4.94 -4.50
N VAL A 56 -4.69 3.80 -4.24
CA VAL A 56 -4.23 3.37 -2.92
C VAL A 56 -2.73 3.58 -2.83
N THR A 57 -2.29 4.50 -1.98
CA THR A 57 -0.88 4.81 -1.77
C THR A 57 -0.42 4.31 -0.41
N ARG A 58 0.68 3.57 -0.36
CA ARG A 58 1.30 3.19 0.91
C ARG A 58 1.80 4.42 1.66
N VAL A 59 1.45 4.53 2.95
CA VAL A 59 1.99 5.55 3.87
C VAL A 59 2.61 4.96 5.15
N GLY A 60 2.48 3.65 5.35
CA GLY A 60 3.13 2.87 6.42
C GLY A 60 3.15 1.37 6.09
N PRO A 61 3.69 0.49 6.93
CA PRO A 61 3.65 -0.97 6.69
C PRO A 61 2.21 -1.52 6.64
N ASP A 62 1.34 -1.00 7.48
CA ASP A 62 -0.07 -1.38 7.62
C ASP A 62 -1.00 -0.19 7.39
N GLN A 63 -0.55 0.82 6.65
CA GLN A 63 -1.31 2.05 6.47
C GLN A 63 -1.28 2.53 5.02
N VAL A 64 -2.46 2.89 4.51
CA VAL A 64 -2.65 3.41 3.16
C VAL A 64 -3.44 4.71 3.14
N GLU A 65 -3.12 5.58 2.20
CA GLU A 65 -3.95 6.71 1.82
C GLU A 65 -4.79 6.33 0.60
N ILE A 66 -6.09 6.55 0.70
CA ILE A 66 -7.07 6.37 -0.38
C ILE A 66 -7.33 7.73 -1.01
N ARG A 67 -7.29 7.79 -2.34
CA ARG A 67 -7.72 8.94 -3.14
C ARG A 67 -8.67 8.48 -4.22
N SER A 68 -9.62 9.34 -4.58
CA SER A 68 -10.57 9.09 -5.66
C SER A 68 -10.76 10.31 -6.54
N ASP A 69 -11.16 10.08 -7.78
CA ASP A 69 -11.73 11.10 -8.67
C ASP A 69 -13.24 11.33 -8.42
N TYR A 70 -13.87 10.52 -7.57
CA TYR A 70 -15.28 10.68 -7.19
C TYR A 70 -15.45 11.62 -5.98
N PRO A 71 -16.20 12.74 -6.10
CA PRO A 71 -16.24 13.80 -5.09
C PRO A 71 -16.68 13.38 -3.67
N TYR A 72 -17.50 12.33 -3.54
CA TYR A 72 -18.00 11.88 -2.25
C TYR A 72 -17.08 10.90 -1.53
N ILE A 73 -16.00 10.44 -2.19
CA ILE A 73 -14.95 9.64 -1.56
C ILE A 73 -13.75 10.58 -1.31
N PRO A 74 -13.65 11.20 -0.11
CA PRO A 74 -12.53 12.08 0.19
C PRO A 74 -11.23 11.29 0.34
N LYS A 75 -10.14 12.05 0.40
CA LYS A 75 -8.83 11.50 0.79
C LYS A 75 -8.85 11.06 2.25
N VAL A 76 -8.59 9.78 2.51
CA VAL A 76 -8.58 9.22 3.87
C VAL A 76 -7.38 8.31 4.08
N THR A 77 -6.90 8.22 5.31
CA THR A 77 -5.86 7.27 5.70
C THR A 77 -6.49 6.11 6.47
N ILE A 78 -6.21 4.88 6.07
CA ILE A 78 -6.79 3.66 6.63
C ILE A 78 -5.67 2.77 7.15
N THR A 79 -5.78 2.36 8.42
CA THR A 79 -4.95 1.32 9.02
C THR A 79 -5.53 -0.06 8.70
N LEU A 80 -4.66 -0.99 8.34
CA LEU A 80 -4.95 -2.31 7.82
C LEU A 80 -4.60 -3.38 8.84
N GLN A 81 -5.30 -4.50 8.75
CA GLN A 81 -4.95 -5.73 9.43
C GLN A 81 -5.23 -6.92 8.50
N LYS A 82 -4.58 -8.05 8.80
CA LYS A 82 -4.89 -9.32 8.15
C LYS A 82 -5.98 -10.04 8.93
N ALA A 83 -7.03 -10.47 8.23
CA ALA A 83 -8.12 -11.28 8.78
C ALA A 83 -8.30 -12.51 7.89
N LEU A 84 -7.84 -13.67 8.36
CA LEU A 84 -7.77 -14.91 7.57
C LEU A 84 -7.05 -14.65 6.23
N ASP A 85 -7.75 -14.87 5.12
CA ASP A 85 -7.27 -14.69 3.75
C ASP A 85 -7.58 -13.29 3.19
N SER A 86 -7.92 -12.33 4.05
CA SER A 86 -8.26 -10.96 3.63
C SER A 86 -7.39 -9.90 4.29
N ILE A 87 -7.22 -8.78 3.61
CA ILE A 87 -6.72 -7.53 4.17
C ILE A 87 -7.92 -6.64 4.39
N VAL A 88 -8.08 -6.14 5.62
CA VAL A 88 -9.23 -5.32 6.03
C VAL A 88 -8.81 -4.08 6.79
N SER A 89 -9.68 -3.09 6.86
CA SER A 89 -9.55 -1.97 7.79
C SER A 89 -9.60 -2.44 9.25
N THR A 90 -8.75 -1.88 10.12
CA THR A 90 -8.67 -2.27 11.53
C THR A 90 -9.82 -1.72 12.37
N SER A 91 -10.21 -0.46 12.13
CA SER A 91 -11.29 0.23 12.85
C SER A 91 -11.66 1.55 12.16
N GLY A 92 -12.73 2.19 12.62
CA GLY A 92 -13.20 3.49 12.13
C GLY A 92 -14.41 3.39 11.20
N PRO A 93 -14.83 4.52 10.61
CA PRO A 93 -16.05 4.59 9.79
C PRO A 93 -15.85 4.09 8.36
N HIS A 94 -14.64 3.63 8.01
CA HIS A 94 -14.28 3.21 6.66
C HIS A 94 -14.16 1.70 6.60
N VAL A 95 -14.74 1.11 5.56
CA VAL A 95 -14.56 -0.30 5.25
C VAL A 95 -13.61 -0.41 4.08
N LEU A 96 -12.61 -1.26 4.22
CA LEU A 96 -11.74 -1.69 3.15
C LEU A 96 -11.63 -3.20 3.23
N LEU A 97 -11.78 -3.89 2.09
CA LEU A 97 -11.66 -5.33 1.99
C LEU A 97 -10.96 -5.72 0.68
N LEU A 98 -9.97 -6.58 0.81
CA LEU A 98 -9.35 -7.31 -0.30
C LEU A 98 -9.18 -8.77 0.11
N ASP A 99 -9.88 -9.68 -0.59
CA ASP A 99 -9.69 -11.13 -0.45
C ASP A 99 -8.46 -11.54 -1.27
N THR A 100 -7.42 -12.02 -0.59
CA THR A 100 -6.12 -12.33 -1.20
C THR A 100 -6.11 -13.63 -2.01
N ILE A 101 -7.20 -14.40 -1.99
CA ILE A 101 -7.28 -15.72 -2.63
C ILE A 101 -8.32 -15.72 -3.75
N ARG A 102 -9.56 -15.33 -3.46
CA ARG A 102 -10.69 -15.39 -4.40
C ARG A 102 -10.73 -14.18 -5.32
N GLY A 103 -10.21 -13.04 -4.88
CA GLY A 103 -10.23 -11.79 -5.61
C GLY A 103 -9.01 -10.93 -5.31
N PRO A 104 -7.78 -11.41 -5.56
CA PRO A 104 -6.56 -10.71 -5.17
C PRO A 104 -6.40 -9.33 -5.81
N ASN A 105 -7.13 -9.09 -6.92
CA ASN A 105 -7.15 -7.81 -7.62
C ASN A 105 -8.44 -7.01 -7.38
N ARG A 106 -9.38 -7.50 -6.57
CA ARG A 106 -10.64 -6.83 -6.28
C ARG A 106 -10.54 -6.08 -4.96
N LEU A 107 -10.99 -4.82 -4.98
CA LEU A 107 -11.05 -3.96 -3.80
C LEU A 107 -12.50 -3.52 -3.58
N ASP A 108 -12.97 -3.67 -2.35
CA ASP A 108 -14.25 -3.14 -1.90
C ASP A 108 -14.01 -2.04 -0.86
N LEU A 109 -14.69 -0.91 -1.02
CA LEU A 109 -14.59 0.24 -0.14
C LEU A 109 -15.97 0.75 0.29
N THR A 110 -16.06 1.21 1.53
CA THR A 110 -17.15 2.08 1.99
C THR A 110 -16.54 3.28 2.70
N ILE A 111 -16.73 4.48 2.14
CA ILE A 111 -16.21 5.75 2.69
C ILE A 111 -17.33 6.79 2.54
N ASN A 112 -17.70 7.45 3.64
CA ASN A 112 -18.78 8.46 3.67
C ASN A 112 -20.10 7.98 3.03
N ASP A 113 -20.53 6.77 3.39
CA ASP A 113 -21.70 6.06 2.83
C ASP A 113 -21.57 5.62 1.37
N ALA A 114 -20.62 6.16 0.60
CA ALA A 114 -20.37 5.71 -0.76
C ALA A 114 -19.76 4.31 -0.75
N SER A 115 -20.49 3.36 -1.33
CA SER A 115 -20.04 1.98 -1.53
C SER A 115 -19.45 1.84 -2.92
N TRP A 116 -18.20 1.41 -3.02
CA TRP A 116 -17.47 1.26 -4.27
C TRP A 116 -16.82 -0.12 -4.37
N SER A 117 -16.80 -0.69 -5.57
CA SER A 117 -16.11 -1.95 -5.85
C SER A 117 -15.41 -1.85 -7.19
N GLY A 118 -14.16 -2.30 -7.25
CA GLY A 118 -13.37 -2.23 -8.47
C GLY A 118 -12.25 -3.25 -8.55
N LEU A 119 -11.62 -3.27 -9.71
CA LEU A 119 -10.50 -4.14 -10.03
C LEU A 119 -9.23 -3.31 -10.21
N ARG A 120 -8.11 -3.88 -9.78
CA ARG A 120 -6.79 -3.34 -10.01
C ARG A 120 -6.56 -3.24 -11.52
N VAL A 121 -6.11 -2.09 -11.97
CA VAL A 121 -5.68 -1.86 -13.34
C VAL A 121 -4.16 -1.80 -13.36
N GLU A 122 -3.53 -2.54 -14.27
CA GLU A 122 -2.10 -2.42 -14.50
C GLU A 122 -1.82 -1.02 -15.09
N GLY A 123 -0.87 -0.32 -14.47
CA GLY A 123 -0.34 0.95 -14.97
C GLY A 123 0.88 0.74 -15.85
#